data_AF-A0A367JA00-F1
#
_entry.id   AF-A0A367JA00-F1
#
_cell.length_a   1.000
_cell.length_b   1.000
_cell.length_c   1.000
_cell.angle_alpha   90.00
_cell.angle_beta   90.00
_cell.angle_gamma   90.00
#
_symmetry.space_group_name_H-M   'P 1'
#
loop_
_entity.id
_entity.type
_entity.pdbx_description
1 polymer ?
#
loop_
_entity_poly.entity_id
_entity_poly.type
_entity_poly.pdbx_seq_one_letter_code
_entity_poly.pdbx_strand_id
1 'polypeptide(L)'
;MCLTCFKPKCQDLLAGSELSDLRSSELKEILSRCDQMRPYYVVKLPDQCGAYVHFVNEVDAVTFFWRYALQEGIICRALSSVTVRPTLTNGALTVY
;
A
#
# COMPACT_ATOMS: atom_id res chain seq x y z
N MET A 1 11.77 12.24 13.31
CA MET A 1 11.02 13.16 12.43
C MET A 1 10.84 12.45 11.09
N CYS A 2 9.71 11.75 10.89
CA CYS A 2 9.38 11.17 9.58
C CYS A 2 8.91 12.33 8.70
N LEU A 3 9.71 12.70 7.71
CA LEU A 3 9.31 13.67 6.69
C LEU A 3 8.09 13.09 5.96
N THR A 4 6.94 13.68 6.28
CA THR A 4 5.73 13.75 5.47
C THR A 4 6.06 13.57 3.99
N CYS A 5 5.69 12.43 3.42
CA CYS A 5 5.56 12.37 1.97
C CYS A 5 4.38 13.24 1.57
N PHE A 6 4.68 14.45 1.12
CA PHE A 6 3.75 15.44 0.58
C PHE A 6 3.11 15.03 -0.77
N LYS A 7 3.14 13.74 -1.13
CA LYS A 7 2.59 13.22 -2.39
C LYS A 7 1.58 12.10 -2.11
N PRO A 8 0.37 12.44 -1.65
CA PRO A 8 -0.66 11.46 -1.36
C PRO A 8 -1.13 10.66 -2.59
N LYS A 9 -0.81 11.15 -3.80
CA LYS A 9 -1.07 10.45 -5.06
C LYS A 9 -0.04 9.37 -5.41
N CYS A 10 1.06 9.29 -4.67
CA CYS A 10 2.09 8.26 -4.86
C CYS A 10 1.96 7.13 -3.84
N GLN A 11 0.80 6.98 -3.19
CA GLN A 11 0.64 6.03 -2.09
C GLN A 11 -0.73 5.39 -2.03
N ASP A 12 -0.74 4.13 -1.58
CA ASP A 12 -1.96 3.35 -1.33
C ASP A 12 -2.01 2.85 0.11
N LEU A 13 -3.23 2.65 0.62
CA LEU A 13 -3.45 2.02 1.92
C LEU A 13 -3.73 0.53 1.74
N LEU A 14 -2.94 -0.31 2.39
CA LEU A 14 -3.24 -1.72 2.59
C LEU A 14 -3.97 -1.91 3.92
N ALA A 15 -5.00 -2.76 3.91
CA ALA A 15 -5.72 -3.17 5.11
C ALA A 15 -5.98 -4.68 5.09
N GLY A 16 -5.60 -5.38 6.16
CA GLY A 16 -5.77 -6.82 6.29
C GLY A 16 -5.15 -7.36 7.57
N SER A 17 -5.64 -8.51 8.04
CA SER A 17 -5.14 -9.13 9.27
C SER A 17 -3.75 -9.74 9.08
N GLU A 18 -3.39 -10.24 7.89
CA GLU A 18 -2.03 -10.77 7.66
C GLU A 18 -0.95 -9.68 7.80
N LEU A 19 -1.35 -8.42 7.76
CA LEU A 19 -0.42 -7.34 7.99
C LEU A 19 0.08 -7.33 9.44
N SER A 20 -0.73 -7.69 10.45
CA SER A 20 -0.38 -7.53 11.89
C SER A 20 0.99 -8.12 12.22
N ASP A 21 1.28 -9.28 11.67
CA ASP A 21 2.45 -10.09 12.00
C ASP A 21 3.71 -9.67 11.22
N LEU A 22 3.56 -8.77 10.25
CA LEU A 22 4.65 -8.32 9.37
C LEU A 22 5.24 -6.99 9.80
N ARG A 23 6.56 -6.88 9.77
CA ARG A 23 7.28 -5.61 9.84
C ARG A 23 7.20 -4.89 8.49
N SER A 24 7.35 -3.56 8.50
CA SER A 24 7.36 -2.75 7.27
C SER A 24 8.39 -3.23 6.23
N SER A 25 9.56 -3.68 6.67
CA SER A 25 10.61 -4.20 5.78
C SER A 25 10.24 -5.52 5.13
N GLU A 26 9.63 -6.44 5.89
CA GLU A 26 9.19 -7.75 5.41
C GLU A 26 8.04 -7.59 4.42
N LEU A 27 7.07 -6.74 4.74
CA LEU A 27 5.96 -6.40 3.85
C LEU A 27 6.46 -5.79 2.53
N LYS A 28 7.41 -4.85 2.59
CA LYS A 28 8.04 -4.30 1.38
C LYS A 28 8.70 -5.38 0.53
N GLU A 29 9.42 -6.31 1.14
CA GLU A 29 10.10 -7.39 0.43
C GLU A 29 9.11 -8.35 -0.24
N ILE A 30 8.03 -8.73 0.46
CA ILE A 30 6.95 -9.55 -0.09
C ILE A 30 6.32 -8.87 -1.31
N LEU A 31 5.90 -7.61 -1.15
CA LEU A 31 5.29 -6.83 -2.24
C LEU A 31 6.22 -6.72 -3.46
N SER A 32 7.52 -6.49 -3.22
CA SER A 32 8.52 -6.37 -4.29
C SER A 32 8.77 -7.66 -5.07
N ARG A 33 8.41 -8.82 -4.50
CA ARG A 33 8.47 -10.14 -5.15
C ARG A 33 7.16 -10.49 -5.84
N CYS A 34 6.03 -10.01 -5.31
CA CYS A 34 4.69 -10.36 -5.77
C CYS A 34 4.22 -9.52 -6.96
N ASP A 35 4.70 -8.28 -7.10
CA ASP A 35 4.22 -7.35 -8.10
C ASP A 35 5.35 -6.65 -8.86
N GLN A 36 5.05 -6.20 -10.09
CA GLN A 36 5.98 -5.47 -10.93
C GLN A 36 6.18 -4.03 -10.44
N MET A 37 5.14 -3.40 -9.90
CA MET A 37 5.19 -2.07 -9.29
C MET A 37 5.80 -2.21 -7.89
N ARG A 38 7.13 -2.07 -7.83
CA ARG A 38 7.87 -2.24 -6.57
C ARG A 38 7.66 -1.03 -5.65
N PRO A 39 7.22 -1.26 -4.39
CA PRO A 39 7.18 -0.19 -3.42
C PRO A 39 8.56 0.40 -3.15
N TYR A 40 8.64 1.74 -3.19
CA TYR A 40 9.80 2.48 -2.71
C TYR A 40 9.94 2.38 -1.19
N TYR A 41 8.84 2.49 -0.45
CA TYR A 41 8.84 2.32 1.01
C TYR A 41 7.48 1.87 1.53
N VAL A 42 7.45 1.34 2.76
CA VAL A 42 6.21 0.89 3.41
C VAL A 42 6.21 1.40 4.85
N VAL A 43 5.07 1.91 5.32
CA VAL A 43 4.89 2.39 6.70
C VAL A 43 3.71 1.66 7.33
N LYS A 44 3.97 0.86 8.35
CA LYS A 44 2.93 0.26 9.19
C LYS A 44 2.16 1.33 9.97
N LEU A 45 0.84 1.17 10.03
CA LEU A 45 -0.02 1.95 10.90
C LEU A 45 0.07 1.46 12.35
N PRO A 46 -0.20 2.33 13.35
CA PRO A 46 -0.12 1.98 14.77
C PRO A 46 -1.10 0.89 15.21
N ASP A 47 -2.24 0.78 14.52
CA ASP A 47 -3.29 -0.23 14.73
C ASP A 47 -2.92 -1.61 14.16
N GLN A 48 -1.72 -1.75 13.57
CA GLN A 48 -1.08 -2.96 13.04
C GLN A 48 -1.78 -3.66 11.88
N CYS A 49 -3.07 -3.41 11.66
CA CYS A 49 -3.90 -3.99 10.59
C CYS A 49 -3.85 -3.21 9.27
N GLY A 50 -3.02 -2.18 9.18
CA GLY A 50 -2.85 -1.42 7.95
C GLY A 50 -1.42 -0.95 7.69
N ALA A 51 -1.15 -0.61 6.44
CA ALA A 51 0.14 -0.08 6.00
C ALA A 51 -0.03 0.88 4.83
N TYR A 52 0.72 1.98 4.82
CA TYR A 52 0.87 2.80 3.62
C TYR A 52 1.99 2.25 2.75
N VAL A 53 1.72 2.13 1.46
CA VAL A 53 2.67 1.68 0.44
C VAL A 53 3.06 2.85 -0.44
N HIS A 54 4.33 3.18 -0.32
CA HIS A 54 5.10 4.23 -0.97
C HIS A 54 5.54 3.89 -2.39
N PHE A 55 5.11 4.58 -3.45
CA PHE A 55 5.68 4.45 -4.80
C PHE A 55 6.55 5.66 -5.18
N VAL A 56 7.46 5.47 -6.13
CA VAL A 56 8.34 6.55 -6.63
C VAL A 56 7.52 7.59 -7.40
N ASN A 57 6.52 7.14 -8.16
CA ASN A 57 5.69 7.96 -9.02
C ASN A 57 4.19 7.63 -8.86
N GLU A 58 3.36 8.55 -9.34
CA GLU A 58 1.89 8.45 -9.27
C GLU A 58 1.34 7.35 -10.18
N VAL A 59 1.98 7.11 -11.33
CA VAL A 59 1.53 6.09 -12.30
C VAL A 59 1.59 4.69 -11.69
N ASP A 60 2.66 4.36 -10.96
CA ASP A 60 2.81 3.07 -10.28
C ASP A 60 1.76 2.89 -9.19
N ALA A 61 1.49 3.94 -8.40
CA ALA A 61 0.45 3.93 -7.37
C ALA A 61 -0.95 3.73 -7.98
N VAL A 62 -1.31 4.52 -9.01
CA VAL A 62 -2.58 4.39 -9.73
C VAL A 62 -2.73 2.97 -10.32
N THR A 63 -1.67 2.45 -10.93
CA THR A 63 -1.70 1.12 -11.57
C THR A 63 -1.87 0.02 -10.51
N PHE A 64 -1.18 0.14 -9.38
CA PHE A 64 -1.30 -0.79 -8.26
C PHE A 64 -2.71 -0.75 -7.67
N PHE A 65 -3.23 0.44 -7.40
CA PHE A 65 -4.60 0.66 -6.95
C PHE A 65 -5.63 0.06 -7.91
N TRP A 66 -5.52 0.36 -9.21
CA TRP A 66 -6.47 -0.13 -10.20
C TRP A 66 -6.48 -1.66 -10.25
N ARG A 67 -5.30 -2.29 -10.26
CA ARG A 67 -5.15 -3.75 -10.30
C ARG A 67 -5.73 -4.46 -9.08
N TYR A 68 -5.54 -3.90 -7.88
CA TYR A 68 -5.82 -4.64 -6.64
C TYR A 68 -7.04 -4.13 -5.86
N ALA A 69 -7.38 -2.85 -5.98
CA ALA A 69 -8.59 -2.30 -5.37
C ALA A 69 -9.79 -2.39 -6.31
N LEU A 70 -9.64 -1.98 -7.57
CA LEU A 70 -10.77 -1.85 -8.50
C LEU A 70 -11.07 -3.14 -9.26
N GLN A 71 -10.05 -3.91 -9.63
CA GLN A 71 -10.25 -5.23 -10.25
C GLN A 71 -10.38 -6.38 -9.23
N GLU A 72 -10.40 -6.05 -7.93
CA GLU A 72 -10.44 -7.05 -6.84
C GLU A 72 -9.31 -8.10 -6.95
N GLY A 73 -8.16 -7.68 -7.47
CA GLY A 73 -7.01 -8.55 -7.64
C GLY A 73 -6.42 -8.98 -6.30
N ILE A 74 -5.96 -10.23 -6.23
CA ILE A 74 -5.17 -10.71 -5.10
C ILE A 74 -3.70 -10.33 -5.36
N ILE A 75 -3.07 -9.59 -4.42
CA ILE A 75 -1.66 -9.17 -4.54
C ILE A 75 -0.76 -10.40 -4.71
N CYS A 76 -0.83 -11.32 -3.76
CA CYS A 76 -0.27 -12.66 -3.87
C CYS A 76 -0.81 -13.55 -2.75
N ARG A 77 -0.51 -14.85 -2.85
CA ARG A 77 -0.99 -15.86 -1.90
C ARG A 77 -0.67 -15.56 -0.43
N ALA A 78 0.46 -14.89 -0.16
CA ALA A 78 0.87 -14.51 1.19
C ALA A 78 0.07 -13.34 1.77
N LEU A 79 -0.64 -12.58 0.93
CA LEU A 79 -1.42 -11.39 1.27
C LEU A 79 -2.85 -11.53 0.74
N SER A 80 -3.42 -12.74 0.82
CA SER A 80 -4.67 -13.07 0.15
C SER A 80 -5.90 -12.32 0.65
N SER A 81 -5.90 -11.90 1.92
CA SER A 81 -7.00 -11.15 2.54
C SER A 81 -6.69 -9.64 2.66
N VAL A 82 -5.52 -9.21 2.16
CA VAL A 82 -5.16 -7.80 2.13
C VAL A 82 -5.92 -7.08 1.03
N THR A 83 -6.61 -6.01 1.41
CA THR A 83 -7.33 -5.13 0.51
C THR A 83 -6.55 -3.84 0.28
N VAL A 84 -6.61 -3.32 -0.94
CA VAL A 84 -6.03 -2.02 -1.30
C VAL A 84 -7.12 -0.97 -1.27
N ARG A 85 -6.83 0.18 -0.65
CA ARG A 85 -7.76 1.29 -0.43
C ARG A 85 -7.11 2.60 -0.87
N PRO A 86 -7.91 3.58 -1.36
CA PRO A 86 -7.40 4.90 -1.65
C PRO A 86 -6.90 5.54 -0.34
N THR A 87 -5.81 6.26 -0.44
CA THR A 87 -5.22 6.92 0.73
C THR A 87 -6.10 8.11 1.17
N LEU A 88 -6.28 8.30 2.47
CA LEU A 88 -6.91 9.50 3.03
C LEU A 88 -5.86 10.60 3.23
N THR A 89 -6.08 11.76 2.62
CA THR A 89 -5.31 12.99 2.90
C THR A 89 -6.21 13.99 3.59
N ASN A 90 -5.91 14.32 4.85
CA ASN A 90 -6.71 15.28 5.65
C ASN A 90 -8.21 14.93 5.69
N GLY A 91 -8.57 13.65 5.77
CA GLY A 91 -9.96 13.18 5.81
C GLY A 91 -10.67 13.16 4.46
N ALA A 92 -10.03 13.60 3.37
CA ALA A 92 -10.53 13.43 2.01
C ALA A 92 -9.88 12.20 1.35
N LEU A 93 -10.68 11.42 0.61
CA LEU A 93 -10.18 10.33 -0.23
C LEU A 93 -9.30 10.92 -1.33
N THR A 94 -8.09 10.40 -1.50
CA THR A 94 -7.30 10.63 -2.71
C THR A 94 -8.06 10.01 -3.87
N VAL A 95 -8.67 10.85 -4.70
CA VAL A 95 -9.22 10.45 -6.00
C VAL A 95 -8.08 10.55 -7.00
N TYR A 96 -7.79 9.43 -7.67
CA TYR A 96 -6.83 9.35 -8.75
C TYR A 96 -7.36 10.03 -10.00
#